data_AF-A0A2T0Q1P1-F1
#
_entry.id   AF-A0A2T0Q1P1-F1
#
_cell.length_a   1.000
_cell.length_b   1.000
_cell.length_c   1.000
_cell.angle_alpha   90.00
_cell.angle_beta   90.00
_cell.angle_gamma   90.00
#
_symmetry.space_group_name_H-M   'P 1'
#
loop_
_entity.id
_entity.type
_entity.pdbx_description
1 polymer ?
#
loop_
_entity_poly.entity_id
_entity_poly.type
_entity_poly.pdbx_seq_one_letter_code
_entity_poly.pdbx_strand_id
1 'polypeptide(L)'
;MSSTTRYPELEVGTQTGACIARLIAHYCSSIDNGDLDRWPEFFTEDCTYRILTRADFEAGRDFGIWFCNTRGMLLDRVSSIQSVNVFEPHVYRHVLGPTEVVSDEDGLIGCETSYMIVRTGYEGGMVVFSVGRYIDQIVIEGGRALLRERTVVTDSCRYDTLVALPL
;
A
#
# COMPACT_ATOMS: atom_id res chain seq x y z
N MET A 1 4.32 12.76 -16.41
CA MET A 1 5.72 12.93 -15.95
C MET A 1 5.70 13.13 -14.44
N SER A 2 5.89 12.08 -13.65
CA SER A 2 6.10 12.20 -12.20
C SER A 2 7.51 12.76 -12.00
N SER A 3 7.65 14.08 -11.95
CA SER A 3 8.89 14.74 -11.54
C SER A 3 9.02 14.63 -10.02
N THR A 4 9.11 13.40 -9.49
CA THR A 4 9.60 13.21 -8.13
C THR A 4 11.10 13.44 -8.22
N THR A 5 11.54 14.67 -7.95
CA THR A 5 12.96 14.97 -7.82
C THR A 5 13.48 14.07 -6.69
N ARG A 6 14.28 13.07 -7.03
CA ARG A 6 14.89 12.18 -6.03
C ARG A 6 16.03 12.96 -5.39
N TYR A 7 15.89 13.31 -4.11
CA TYR A 7 16.92 14.02 -3.36
C TYR A 7 17.78 13.00 -2.61
N PRO A 8 18.99 12.68 -3.10
CA PRO A 8 19.84 11.63 -2.49
C PRO A 8 20.33 11.98 -1.07
N GLU A 9 20.14 13.22 -0.62
CA GLU A 9 20.61 13.73 0.68
C GLU A 9 19.49 13.86 1.73
N LEU A 10 18.24 13.52 1.38
CA LEU A 10 17.12 13.63 2.29
C LEU A 10 17.11 12.43 3.26
N GLU A 11 17.59 12.65 4.48
CA GLU A 11 17.59 11.64 5.55
C GLU A 11 16.66 12.05 6.69
N VAL A 12 15.82 11.11 7.12
CA VAL A 12 15.06 11.22 8.37
C VAL A 12 15.88 10.66 9.53
N GLY A 13 15.60 11.11 10.75
CA GLY A 13 16.25 10.55 11.94
C GLY A 13 16.13 9.03 12.02
N THR A 14 17.16 8.34 12.51
CA THR A 14 17.26 6.87 12.51
C THR A 14 16.03 6.19 13.14
N GLN A 15 15.49 6.76 14.21
CA GLN A 15 14.27 6.25 14.86
C GLN A 15 13.05 6.34 13.94
N THR A 16 12.88 7.47 13.25
CA THR A 16 11.81 7.70 12.27
C THR A 16 11.91 6.70 11.11
N GLY A 17 13.10 6.53 10.54
CA GLY A 17 13.34 5.54 9.49
C GLY A 17 12.99 4.12 9.94
N ALA A 18 13.36 3.74 11.17
CA ALA A 18 12.98 2.45 11.74
C ALA A 18 11.46 2.28 11.94
N CYS A 19 10.75 3.35 12.34
CA CYS A 19 9.29 3.32 12.46
C CYS A 19 8.60 3.16 11.09
N ILE A 20 9.09 3.85 10.06
CA ILE A 20 8.58 3.70 8.68
C ILE A 20 8.82 2.28 8.18
N ALA A 21 10.04 1.75 8.31
CA ALA A 21 10.35 0.39 7.88
C ALA A 21 9.44 -0.66 8.56
N ARG A 22 9.15 -0.49 9.86
CA ARG A 22 8.21 -1.36 10.59
C ARG A 22 6.77 -1.23 10.09
N LEU A 23 6.31 -0.01 9.82
CA LEU A 23 4.97 0.24 9.25
C LEU A 23 4.82 -0.53 7.93
N ILE A 24 5.76 -0.37 7.00
CA ILE A 24 5.71 -1.02 5.69
C ILE A 24 5.75 -2.54 5.82
N ALA A 25 6.65 -3.07 6.66
CA ALA A 25 6.77 -4.52 6.88
C ALA A 25 5.49 -5.12 7.51
N HIS A 26 4.93 -4.46 8.53
CA HIS A 26 3.71 -4.95 9.19
C HIS A 26 2.46 -4.80 8.34
N TYR A 27 2.37 -3.74 7.53
CA TYR A 27 1.33 -3.57 6.52
C TYR A 27 1.29 -4.78 5.59
N CYS A 28 2.40 -5.11 4.93
CA CYS A 28 2.44 -6.21 3.97
C CYS A 28 2.28 -7.57 4.66
N SER A 29 2.89 -7.74 5.83
CA SER A 29 2.79 -8.98 6.60
C SER A 29 1.37 -9.26 7.06
N SER A 30 0.55 -8.25 7.36
CA SER A 30 -0.85 -8.47 7.72
C SER A 30 -1.65 -9.05 6.55
N ILE A 31 -1.40 -8.56 5.33
CA ILE A 31 -2.06 -9.06 4.11
C ILE A 31 -1.57 -10.47 3.79
N ASP A 32 -0.25 -10.68 3.78
CA ASP A 32 0.38 -11.97 3.44
C ASP A 32 -0.06 -13.13 4.34
N ASN A 33 -0.34 -12.84 5.62
CA ASN A 33 -0.74 -13.86 6.59
C ASN A 33 -2.26 -13.90 6.84
N GLY A 34 -3.05 -13.08 6.13
CA GLY A 34 -4.51 -13.06 6.26
C GLY A 34 -5.04 -12.34 7.50
N ASP A 35 -4.21 -11.60 8.24
CA ASP A 35 -4.59 -10.78 9.40
C ASP A 35 -5.24 -9.45 8.98
N LEU A 36 -6.22 -9.51 8.06
CA LEU A 36 -6.82 -8.34 7.41
C LEU A 36 -7.54 -7.40 8.39
N ASP A 37 -8.00 -7.90 9.54
CA ASP A 37 -8.63 -7.06 10.58
C ASP A 37 -7.69 -5.97 11.11
N ARG A 38 -6.37 -6.23 11.09
CA ARG A 38 -5.36 -5.29 11.58
C ARG A 38 -4.91 -4.30 10.51
N TRP A 39 -5.17 -4.59 9.24
CA TRP A 39 -4.70 -3.78 8.13
C TRP A 39 -5.16 -2.31 8.20
N PRO A 40 -6.42 -1.99 8.54
CA PRO A 40 -6.85 -0.60 8.70
C PRO A 40 -6.15 0.16 9.84
N GLU A 41 -5.55 -0.53 10.83
CA GLU A 41 -4.85 0.11 11.95
C GLU A 41 -3.52 0.77 11.55
N PHE A 42 -3.00 0.49 10.35
CA PHE A 42 -1.81 1.14 9.80
C PHE A 42 -2.08 2.54 9.25
N PHE A 43 -3.33 2.97 9.24
CA PHE A 43 -3.77 4.24 8.69
C PHE A 43 -4.28 5.20 9.78
N THR A 44 -4.17 6.52 9.51
CA THR A 44 -4.86 7.54 10.31
C THR A 44 -6.38 7.44 10.12
N GLU A 45 -7.17 8.04 11.02
CA GLU A 45 -8.64 8.00 10.90
C GLU A 45 -9.14 8.64 9.59
N ASP A 46 -8.50 9.75 9.20
CA ASP A 46 -8.82 10.56 8.04
C ASP A 46 -8.03 10.17 6.78
N CYS A 47 -7.51 8.94 6.72
CA CYS A 47 -6.59 8.50 5.67
C CYS A 47 -7.19 8.40 4.27
N THR A 48 -6.33 8.32 3.25
CA THR A 48 -6.71 7.93 1.90
C THR A 48 -5.92 6.72 1.39
N TYR A 49 -6.61 5.72 0.83
CA TYR A 49 -6.03 4.56 0.16
C TYR A 49 -6.55 4.45 -1.26
N ARG A 50 -5.64 4.28 -2.23
CA ARG A 50 -5.97 4.17 -3.65
C ARG A 50 -5.14 3.08 -4.31
N ILE A 51 -5.74 2.40 -5.28
CA ILE A 51 -5.02 1.55 -6.23
C ILE A 51 -5.28 2.11 -7.62
N LEU A 52 -4.24 2.60 -8.28
CA LEU A 52 -4.30 3.21 -9.60
C LEU A 52 -3.35 2.47 -10.55
N THR A 53 -3.75 2.36 -11.81
CA THR A 53 -2.76 1.98 -12.84
C THR A 53 -1.80 3.14 -13.05
N ARG A 54 -0.58 2.86 -13.55
CA ARG A 54 0.37 3.91 -13.92
C ARG A 54 -0.24 4.95 -14.85
N ALA A 55 -1.05 4.53 -15.82
CA ALA A 55 -1.71 5.43 -16.74
C ALA A 55 -2.75 6.35 -16.04
N ASP A 56 -3.49 5.83 -15.07
CA ASP A 56 -4.45 6.63 -14.29
C ASP A 56 -3.74 7.62 -13.38
N PHE A 57 -2.67 7.17 -12.72
CA PHE A 57 -1.83 8.02 -11.87
C PHE A 57 -1.19 9.15 -12.69
N GLU A 58 -0.61 8.84 -13.84
CA GLU A 58 0.00 9.84 -14.73
C GLU A 58 -1.02 10.82 -15.33
N ALA A 59 -2.28 10.39 -15.46
CA ALA A 59 -3.39 11.23 -15.89
C ALA A 59 -4.00 12.07 -14.75
N GLY A 60 -3.49 11.95 -13.52
CA GLY A 60 -4.00 12.69 -12.36
C GLY A 60 -5.40 12.27 -11.93
N ARG A 61 -5.78 10.99 -12.14
CA ARG A 61 -7.09 10.49 -11.69
C ARG A 61 -7.06 10.16 -10.21
N ASP A 62 -8.10 10.58 -9.49
CA ASP A 62 -8.25 10.28 -8.07
C ASP A 62 -8.87 8.90 -7.80
N PHE A 63 -9.61 8.36 -8.77
CA PHE A 63 -10.33 7.10 -8.65
C PHE A 63 -9.77 6.07 -9.63
N GLY A 64 -9.54 4.86 -9.14
CA GLY A 64 -9.12 3.73 -9.95
C GLY A 64 -9.72 2.44 -9.44
N ILE A 65 -8.88 1.42 -9.33
CA ILE A 65 -9.29 0.05 -8.98
C ILE A 65 -9.92 0.03 -7.59
N TRP A 66 -9.26 0.66 -6.62
CA TRP A 66 -9.77 0.90 -5.28
C TRP A 66 -9.63 2.36 -4.90
N PHE A 67 -10.59 2.85 -4.12
CA PHE A 67 -10.56 4.15 -3.49
C PHE A 67 -11.29 4.09 -2.15
N CYS A 68 -10.63 4.56 -1.09
CA CYS A 68 -11.18 4.73 0.25
C CYS A 68 -10.56 6.02 0.82
N ASN A 69 -11.38 6.93 1.37
CA ASN A 69 -10.92 8.23 1.87
C ASN A 69 -11.15 8.41 3.38
N THR A 70 -11.41 7.31 4.08
CA THR A 70 -11.46 7.24 5.55
C THR A 70 -11.06 5.83 6.00
N ARG A 71 -10.62 5.69 7.25
CA ARG A 71 -10.39 4.38 7.87
C ARG A 71 -11.67 3.55 7.98
N GLY A 72 -12.81 4.20 8.19
CA GLY A 72 -14.13 3.55 8.18
C GLY A 72 -14.41 2.78 6.88
N MET A 73 -14.11 3.38 5.72
CA MET A 73 -14.26 2.69 4.42
C MET A 73 -13.31 1.49 4.27
N LEU A 74 -12.12 1.54 4.86
CA LEU A 74 -11.20 0.40 4.87
C LEU A 74 -11.79 -0.76 5.68
N LEU A 75 -12.35 -0.46 6.85
CA LEU A 75 -13.03 -1.44 7.71
C LEU A 75 -14.23 -2.09 6.99
N ASP A 76 -15.06 -1.28 6.33
CA ASP A 76 -16.21 -1.77 5.56
C ASP A 76 -15.75 -2.72 4.43
N ARG A 77 -14.63 -2.41 3.77
CA ARG A 77 -14.04 -3.31 2.78
C ARG A 77 -13.52 -4.61 3.39
N VAL A 78 -12.77 -4.56 4.49
CA VAL A 78 -12.28 -5.77 5.17
C VAL A 78 -13.45 -6.68 5.56
N SER A 79 -14.49 -6.11 6.16
CA SER A 79 -15.73 -6.81 6.50
C SER A 79 -16.41 -7.44 5.27
N SER A 80 -16.45 -6.71 4.16
CA SER A 80 -17.00 -7.22 2.89
C SER A 80 -16.18 -8.39 2.33
N ILE A 81 -14.85 -8.31 2.37
CA ILE A 81 -13.94 -9.37 1.89
C ILE A 81 -14.16 -10.67 2.69
N GLN A 82 -14.28 -10.55 4.01
CA GLN A 82 -14.44 -11.72 4.90
C GLN A 82 -15.83 -12.35 4.84
N SER A 83 -16.87 -11.54 4.62
CA SER A 83 -18.26 -12.01 4.55
C SER A 83 -18.64 -12.60 3.19
N VAL A 84 -17.93 -12.22 2.12
CA VAL A 84 -18.30 -12.55 0.75
C VAL A 84 -17.29 -13.53 0.14
N ASN A 85 -17.63 -14.81 0.12
CA ASN A 85 -16.81 -15.89 -0.43
C ASN A 85 -16.84 -15.96 -1.98
N VAL A 86 -16.76 -14.80 -2.66
CA VAL A 86 -16.99 -14.66 -4.12
C VAL A 86 -15.70 -14.67 -4.94
N PHE A 87 -14.53 -14.76 -4.29
CA PHE A 87 -13.24 -14.87 -4.98
C PHE A 87 -12.52 -16.17 -4.62
N GLU A 88 -11.73 -16.70 -5.55
CA GLU A 88 -10.92 -17.91 -5.34
C GLU A 88 -9.98 -17.71 -4.16
N PRO A 89 -9.92 -18.62 -3.16
CA PRO A 89 -8.95 -18.55 -2.08
C PRO A 89 -7.52 -18.47 -2.63
N HIS A 90 -6.75 -17.50 -2.14
CA HIS A 90 -5.36 -17.31 -2.54
C HIS A 90 -4.60 -16.58 -1.43
N VAL A 91 -3.28 -16.65 -1.49
CA VAL A 91 -2.39 -15.88 -0.63
C VAL A 91 -1.49 -15.00 -1.46
N TYR A 92 -1.06 -13.89 -0.88
CA TYR A 92 -0.04 -13.02 -1.43
C TYR A 92 1.29 -13.24 -0.70
N ARG A 93 2.37 -12.95 -1.42
CA ARG A 93 3.69 -12.69 -0.86
C ARG A 93 4.19 -11.39 -1.41
N HIS A 94 4.38 -10.41 -0.54
CA HIS A 94 5.01 -9.14 -0.89
C HIS A 94 6.54 -9.27 -0.84
N VAL A 95 7.20 -8.79 -1.90
CA VAL A 95 8.64 -8.57 -1.96
C VAL A 95 8.84 -7.07 -2.16
N LEU A 96 9.55 -6.45 -1.22
CA LEU A 96 9.71 -5.00 -1.16
C LEU A 96 11.12 -4.59 -1.54
N GLY A 97 11.23 -3.48 -2.25
CA GLY A 97 12.47 -2.72 -2.38
C GLY A 97 12.76 -1.90 -1.12
N PRO A 98 13.92 -1.23 -1.06
CA PRO A 98 14.18 -0.24 -0.03
C PRO A 98 13.15 0.89 -0.11
N THR A 99 12.74 1.41 1.05
CA THR A 99 11.90 2.61 1.14
C THR A 99 12.77 3.85 0.98
N GLU A 100 12.48 4.65 -0.04
CA GLU A 100 13.11 5.95 -0.28
C GLU A 100 12.26 7.04 0.38
N VAL A 101 12.88 7.92 1.16
CA VAL A 101 12.22 9.15 1.63
C VAL A 101 12.36 10.20 0.53
N VAL A 102 11.24 10.79 0.12
CA VAL A 102 11.19 11.76 -0.98
C VAL A 102 10.86 13.19 -0.52
N SER A 103 10.24 13.34 0.66
CA SER A 103 10.01 14.63 1.32
C SER A 103 9.87 14.48 2.82
N ASP A 104 10.17 15.54 3.57
CA ASP A 104 9.88 15.68 5.01
C ASP A 104 9.49 17.15 5.24
N GLU A 105 8.19 17.43 5.15
CA GLU A 105 7.64 18.78 5.19
C GLU A 105 6.43 18.82 6.11
N ASP A 106 6.37 19.82 7.01
CA ASP A 106 5.23 20.03 7.92
C ASP A 106 4.81 18.80 8.75
N GLY A 107 5.78 17.94 9.10
CA GLY A 107 5.53 16.70 9.85
C GLY A 107 4.89 15.58 9.02
N LEU A 108 4.84 15.75 7.70
CA LEU A 108 4.40 14.76 6.72
C LEU A 108 5.60 14.26 5.92
N ILE A 109 5.85 12.96 6.03
CA ILE A 109 6.98 12.30 5.40
C ILE A 109 6.50 11.61 4.13
N GLY A 110 6.98 12.07 2.99
CA GLY A 110 6.76 11.42 1.70
C GLY A 110 7.71 10.24 1.54
N CYS A 111 7.17 9.07 1.21
CA CYS A 111 7.97 7.88 0.95
C CYS A 111 7.54 7.19 -0.35
N GLU A 112 8.50 6.56 -1.02
CA GLU A 112 8.23 5.63 -2.11
C GLU A 112 8.84 4.26 -1.81
N THR A 113 8.13 3.18 -2.12
CA THR A 113 8.65 1.82 -1.97
C THR A 113 8.20 0.96 -3.15
N SER A 114 9.15 0.42 -3.90
CA SER A 114 8.86 -0.56 -4.95
C SER A 114 8.36 -1.86 -4.32
N TYR A 115 7.39 -2.51 -4.97
CA TYR A 115 6.87 -3.80 -4.53
C TYR A 115 6.68 -4.77 -5.71
N MET A 116 6.71 -6.05 -5.40
CA MET A 116 6.25 -7.15 -6.24
C MET A 116 5.39 -8.09 -5.39
N ILE A 117 4.24 -8.47 -5.89
CA ILE A 117 3.32 -9.42 -5.25
C ILE A 117 3.26 -10.69 -6.07
N VAL A 118 3.61 -11.81 -5.45
CA VAL A 118 3.36 -13.14 -5.99
C VAL A 118 2.06 -13.66 -5.37
N ARG A 119 1.12 -14.08 -6.21
CA ARG A 119 -0.11 -14.75 -5.79
C ARG A 119 0.08 -16.26 -5.93
N THR A 120 -0.30 -17.00 -4.89
CA THR A 120 -0.45 -18.46 -4.95
C THR A 120 -1.93 -18.80 -4.86
N GLY A 121 -2.49 -19.32 -5.95
CA GLY A 121 -3.89 -19.76 -6.01
C GLY A 121 -4.13 -21.08 -5.27
N TYR A 122 -5.38 -21.53 -5.22
CA TYR A 122 -5.76 -22.72 -4.45
C TYR A 122 -5.06 -24.00 -4.94
N GLU A 123 -4.85 -24.15 -6.24
CA GLU A 123 -4.14 -25.29 -6.85
C GLU A 123 -2.60 -25.19 -6.72
N GLY A 124 -2.09 -24.16 -6.02
CA GLY A 124 -0.66 -23.95 -5.80
C GLY A 124 0.08 -23.24 -6.93
N GLY A 125 -0.62 -22.89 -8.03
CA GLY A 125 -0.06 -22.10 -9.11
C GLY A 125 0.40 -20.72 -8.63
N MET A 126 1.63 -20.34 -8.98
CA MET A 126 2.23 -19.06 -8.60
C MET A 126 2.34 -18.13 -9.80
N VAL A 127 1.89 -16.89 -9.65
CA VAL A 127 1.99 -15.85 -10.67
C VAL A 127 2.43 -14.53 -10.06
N VAL A 128 3.18 -13.73 -10.81
CA VAL A 128 3.39 -12.32 -10.47
C VAL A 128 2.07 -11.59 -10.69
N PHE A 129 1.42 -11.20 -9.60
CA PHE A 129 0.06 -10.66 -9.63
C PHE A 129 0.05 -9.15 -9.82
N SER A 130 0.94 -8.44 -9.12
CA SER A 130 1.07 -6.99 -9.22
C SER A 130 2.51 -6.57 -8.96
N VAL A 131 2.99 -5.62 -9.75
CA VAL A 131 4.29 -4.97 -9.60
C VAL A 131 4.05 -3.48 -9.68
N GLY A 132 4.75 -2.71 -8.86
CA GLY A 132 4.58 -1.27 -8.86
C GLY A 132 5.34 -0.60 -7.73
N ARG A 133 4.81 0.52 -7.28
CA ARG A 133 5.32 1.28 -6.14
C ARG A 133 4.20 1.79 -5.25
N TYR A 134 4.46 1.83 -3.96
CA TYR A 134 3.71 2.65 -3.02
C TYR A 134 4.22 4.08 -3.09
N ILE A 135 3.30 5.04 -3.12
CA ILE A 135 3.56 6.46 -2.92
C ILE A 135 2.78 6.84 -1.66
N ASP A 136 3.52 7.13 -0.60
CA ASP A 136 2.98 7.26 0.74
C ASP A 136 3.18 8.67 1.27
N GLN A 137 2.22 9.11 2.08
CA GLN A 137 2.37 10.22 3.01
C GLN A 137 2.20 9.67 4.43
N ILE A 138 3.23 9.82 5.25
CA ILE A 138 3.34 9.17 6.56
C ILE A 138 3.44 10.25 7.64
N VAL A 139 2.71 10.04 8.73
CA VAL A 139 2.84 10.84 9.96
C VAL A 139 3.43 9.99 11.08
N ILE A 140 4.15 10.64 12.01
CA ILE A 140 4.64 10.01 13.23
C ILE A 140 3.79 10.46 14.41
N GLU A 141 3.03 9.54 14.99
CA GLU A 141 2.15 9.79 16.14
C GLU A 141 2.51 8.86 17.30
N GLY A 142 2.83 9.43 18.46
CA GLY A 142 3.14 8.64 19.66
C GLY A 142 4.30 7.64 19.45
N GLY A 143 5.25 7.95 18.58
CA GLY A 143 6.37 7.07 18.23
C GLY A 143 6.04 5.94 17.24
N ARG A 144 4.84 5.95 16.65
CA ARG A 144 4.42 5.02 15.59
C ARG A 144 4.26 5.77 14.27
N ALA A 145 4.67 5.14 13.17
CA ALA A 145 4.36 5.63 11.84
C ALA A 145 2.95 5.16 11.42
N LEU A 146 2.17 6.06 10.81
CA LEU A 146 0.84 5.78 10.26
C LEU A 146 0.72 6.36 8.85
N LEU A 147 -0.02 5.67 7.99
CA LEU A 147 -0.34 6.12 6.63
C LEU A 147 -1.45 7.18 6.69
N ARG A 148 -1.09 8.42 6.33
CA ARG A 148 -2.05 9.48 6.02
C ARG A 148 -2.62 9.28 4.62
N GLU A 149 -1.76 8.91 3.68
CA GLU A 149 -2.15 8.55 2.32
C GLU A 149 -1.28 7.41 1.80
N ARG A 150 -1.88 6.49 1.05
CA ARG A 150 -1.17 5.51 0.22
C ARG A 150 -1.84 5.43 -1.14
N THR A 151 -1.07 5.73 -2.17
CA THR A 151 -1.41 5.42 -3.56
C THR A 151 -0.55 4.26 -4.04
N VAL A 152 -1.17 3.11 -4.23
CA VAL A 152 -0.55 1.96 -4.90
C VAL A 152 -0.61 2.20 -6.40
N VAL A 153 0.53 2.43 -7.02
CA VAL A 153 0.64 2.62 -8.48
C VAL A 153 1.11 1.33 -9.12
N THR A 154 0.24 0.71 -9.90
CA THR A 154 0.52 -0.59 -10.53
C THR A 154 1.06 -0.38 -11.94
N ASP A 155 2.13 -1.11 -12.28
CA ASP A 155 2.78 -0.99 -13.58
C ASP A 155 1.91 -1.54 -14.71
N SER A 156 1.17 -2.60 -14.42
CA SER A 156 0.20 -3.21 -15.33
C SER A 156 -1.20 -2.66 -15.09
N CYS A 157 -1.97 -2.50 -16.16
CA CYS A 157 -3.41 -2.28 -16.13
C CYS A 157 -4.22 -3.60 -16.21
N ARG A 158 -3.55 -4.73 -16.43
CA ARG A 158 -4.16 -6.05 -16.55
C ARG A 158 -4.04 -6.79 -15.23
N TYR A 159 -5.19 -7.22 -14.74
CA TYR A 159 -5.30 -8.21 -13.68
C TYR A 159 -6.06 -9.40 -14.25
N ASP A 160 -5.49 -10.59 -14.10
CA ASP A 160 -6.14 -11.82 -14.57
C ASP A 160 -7.34 -12.19 -13.68
N THR A 161 -7.40 -11.63 -12.46
CA THR A 161 -8.47 -11.85 -11.48
C THR A 161 -8.81 -10.54 -10.76
N LEU A 162 -9.92 -10.52 -10.01
CA LEU A 162 -10.34 -9.37 -9.22
C LEU A 162 -9.28 -9.02 -8.15
N VAL A 163 -8.95 -7.72 -8.02
CA VAL A 163 -8.17 -7.20 -6.90
C VAL A 163 -9.08 -7.12 -5.66
N ALA A 164 -9.23 -8.28 -5.01
CA ALA A 164 -10.12 -8.46 -3.86
C ALA A 164 -9.45 -8.12 -2.52
N LEU A 165 -8.14 -8.34 -2.41
CA LEU A 165 -7.34 -8.01 -1.22
C LEU A 165 -6.58 -6.69 -1.44
N PRO A 166 -6.22 -5.97 -0.36
CA PRO A 166 -5.30 -4.86 -0.46
C PRO A 166 -3.97 -5.29 -1.12
N LEU A 167 -3.33 -4.33 -1.77
CA LEU A 167 -1.98 -4.45 -2.31
C LEU A 167 -0.98 -3.69 -1.45
#